data_AF-A0ABD5X620-F1
#
_entry.id   AF-A0ABD5X620-F1
#
_cell.length_a   1.000
_cell.length_b   1.000
_cell.length_c   1.000
_cell.angle_alpha   90.00
_cell.angle_beta   90.00
_cell.angle_gamma   90.00
#
_symmetry.space_group_name_H-M   'P 1'
#
loop_
_entity.id
_entity.type
_entity.pdbx_description
1 polymer ?
#
loop_
_entity_poly.entity_id
_entity_poly.type
_entity_poly.pdbx_seq_one_letter_code
_entity_poly.pdbx_strand_id
1 'polypeptide(L)'
;MLAIAGGKGGCGKTTTTLGLAAALTRRGFDPLVIDGDCDMPDVHHRLGLPRRNGVDLLADGARIQNTAVYSEQIPGVAFVTGGRRDSLDTALRRTGSWNGPVLVDCSAGSNRDSLRPLRYADQAIVVSTETPQCLEDAALTRTIAARLSTPPAGTLIRESPTEQRGGANNTMTGRWNILGHLPYVEKPLENPKSRACFERVATSLVESQQSTRSQAPANTETHSMHNL
;
A
#
# COMPACT_ATOMS: atom_id res chain seq x y z
N MET A 1 -8.49 0.70 -3.45
CA MET A 1 -7.22 1.35 -3.07
C MET A 1 -6.67 0.71 -1.81
N LEU A 2 -5.37 0.42 -1.78
CA LEU A 2 -4.63 -0.15 -0.66
C LEU A 2 -3.55 0.84 -0.18
N ALA A 3 -3.63 1.27 1.07
CA ALA A 3 -2.60 2.12 1.66
C ALA A 3 -1.48 1.31 2.29
N ILE A 4 -0.22 1.69 2.05
CA ILE A 4 0.96 1.10 2.69
C ILE A 4 1.47 2.09 3.73
N ALA A 5 1.12 1.86 4.99
CA ALA A 5 1.38 2.76 6.10
C ALA A 5 2.33 2.13 7.13
N GLY A 6 2.91 2.94 8.00
CA GLY A 6 3.87 2.47 9.00
C GLY A 6 4.45 3.66 9.78
N GLY A 7 4.56 3.53 11.09
CA GLY A 7 4.73 4.71 11.93
C GLY A 7 6.15 5.31 11.96
N LYS A 8 7.17 4.63 11.39
CA LYS A 8 8.53 5.17 11.27
C LYS A 8 9.06 5.28 9.84
N GLY A 9 9.99 6.21 9.65
CA GLY A 9 10.86 6.25 8.48
C GLY A 9 11.76 5.02 8.43
N GLY A 10 12.03 4.49 7.24
CA GLY A 10 12.91 3.33 7.06
C GLY A 10 12.35 1.95 7.43
N CYS A 11 11.09 1.83 7.88
CA CYS A 11 10.49 0.51 8.17
C CYS A 11 10.24 -0.35 6.92
N GLY A 12 10.26 0.26 5.72
CA GLY A 12 10.17 -0.45 4.45
C GLY A 12 8.86 -0.25 3.67
N LYS A 13 8.08 0.81 3.94
CA LYS A 13 6.82 1.14 3.23
C LYS A 13 7.00 1.17 1.71
N THR A 14 7.86 2.05 1.19
CA THR A 14 8.13 2.18 -0.25
C THR A 14 8.58 0.85 -0.87
N THR A 15 9.46 0.11 -0.19
CA THR A 15 9.89 -1.21 -0.65
C THR A 15 8.73 -2.19 -0.74
N THR A 16 7.84 -2.16 0.26
CA THR A 16 6.65 -3.00 0.30
C THR A 16 5.66 -2.60 -0.79
N THR A 17 5.44 -1.31 -1.01
CA THR A 17 4.60 -0.76 -2.08
C THR A 17 5.10 -1.26 -3.44
N LEU A 18 6.40 -1.10 -3.72
CA LEU A 18 7.01 -1.50 -4.98
C LEU A 18 7.00 -3.03 -5.18
N GLY A 19 7.37 -3.78 -4.14
CA GLY A 19 7.41 -5.25 -4.18
C GLY A 19 6.03 -5.86 -4.37
N LEU A 20 5.01 -5.31 -3.70
CA LEU A 20 3.63 -5.75 -3.83
C LEU A 20 3.05 -5.40 -5.20
N ALA A 21 3.30 -4.19 -5.71
CA ALA A 21 2.90 -3.81 -7.07
C ALA A 21 3.50 -4.78 -8.09
N ALA A 22 4.80 -5.08 -7.99
CA ALA A 22 5.47 -6.04 -8.85
C ALA A 22 4.87 -7.46 -8.74
N ALA A 23 4.40 -7.87 -7.57
CA ALA A 23 3.74 -9.17 -7.39
C ALA A 23 2.35 -9.18 -8.02
N LEU A 24 1.59 -8.09 -7.91
CA LEU A 24 0.28 -7.96 -8.53
C LEU A 24 0.35 -8.00 -10.06
N THR A 25 1.38 -7.43 -10.70
CA THR A 25 1.56 -7.56 -12.15
C THR A 25 1.70 -9.01 -12.59
N ARG A 26 2.47 -9.81 -11.84
CA ARG A 26 2.68 -11.24 -12.11
C ARG A 26 1.42 -12.08 -11.89
N ARG A 27 0.42 -11.54 -11.21
CA ARG A 27 -0.92 -12.11 -11.09
C ARG A 27 -1.91 -11.58 -12.13
N GLY A 28 -1.43 -10.85 -13.13
CA GLY A 28 -2.25 -10.33 -14.25
C GLY A 28 -3.00 -9.04 -13.95
N PHE A 29 -2.67 -8.35 -12.85
CA PHE A 29 -3.25 -7.03 -12.56
C PHE A 29 -2.42 -5.90 -13.18
N ASP A 30 -3.05 -4.74 -13.34
CA ASP A 30 -2.43 -3.50 -13.79
C ASP A 30 -2.35 -2.47 -12.63
N PRO A 31 -1.37 -2.59 -11.72
CA PRO A 31 -1.27 -1.77 -10.53
C PRO A 31 -0.82 -0.34 -10.83
N LEU A 32 -1.47 0.61 -10.16
CA LEU A 32 -1.07 2.00 -10.07
C LEU A 32 -0.48 2.27 -8.69
N VAL A 33 0.75 2.79 -8.64
CA VAL A 33 1.38 3.25 -7.40
C VAL A 33 1.36 4.79 -7.35
N ILE A 34 0.82 5.33 -6.26
CA ILE A 34 0.89 6.76 -5.94
C ILE A 34 1.94 6.95 -4.85
N ASP A 35 2.94 7.78 -5.12
CA ASP A 35 3.89 8.26 -4.10
C ASP A 35 3.20 9.33 -3.25
N GLY A 36 2.65 8.91 -2.11
CA GLY A 36 1.92 9.76 -1.17
C GLY A 36 2.81 10.39 -0.10
N ASP A 37 4.14 10.20 -0.16
CA ASP A 37 5.08 10.89 0.72
C ASP A 37 5.39 12.28 0.16
N CYS A 38 4.59 13.28 0.55
CA CYS A 38 4.79 14.66 0.13
C CYS A 38 6.01 15.33 0.76
N ASP A 39 6.55 14.80 1.86
CA ASP A 39 7.69 15.38 2.57
C ASP A 39 9.00 14.87 1.97
N MET A 40 9.07 13.57 1.71
CA MET A 40 10.25 12.92 1.12
C MET A 40 9.82 11.87 0.09
N PRO A 41 9.38 12.29 -1.11
CA PRO A 41 9.00 11.36 -2.16
C PRO A 41 10.19 10.49 -2.55
N ASP A 42 10.03 9.17 -2.50
CA ASP A 42 11.14 8.22 -2.70
C ASP A 42 10.96 7.33 -3.92
N VAL A 43 9.74 7.15 -4.44
CA VAL A 43 9.45 6.19 -5.52
C VAL A 43 10.29 6.50 -6.77
N HIS A 44 10.38 7.78 -7.13
CA HIS A 44 11.13 8.20 -8.31
C HIS A 44 12.62 7.90 -8.20
N HIS A 45 13.22 8.19 -7.04
CA HIS A 45 14.63 7.93 -6.76
C HIS A 45 14.91 6.42 -6.76
N ARG A 46 14.05 5.61 -6.14
CA ARG A 46 14.21 4.15 -6.04
C ARG A 46 14.19 3.45 -7.40
N LEU A 47 13.48 4.01 -8.38
CA LEU A 47 13.25 3.41 -9.69
C LEU A 47 13.99 4.10 -10.84
N GLY A 48 14.81 5.11 -10.55
CA GLY A 48 15.49 5.92 -11.56
C GLY A 48 14.52 6.69 -12.48
N LEU A 49 13.34 7.04 -11.97
CA LEU A 49 12.32 7.75 -12.73
C LEU A 49 12.55 9.27 -12.66
N PRO A 50 12.15 10.03 -13.70
CA PRO A 50 12.18 11.48 -13.62
C PRO A 50 11.27 11.95 -12.49
N ARG A 51 11.77 12.88 -11.66
CA ARG A 51 10.94 13.55 -10.65
C ARG A 51 9.92 14.44 -11.35
N ARG A 52 8.70 13.93 -11.53
CA ARG A 52 7.55 14.71 -11.99
C ARG A 52 6.69 15.05 -10.78
N ASN A 53 5.99 16.18 -10.80
CA ASN A 53 5.00 16.49 -9.76
C ASN A 53 3.69 15.77 -10.07
N GLY A 54 3.72 14.43 -10.07
CA GLY A 54 2.63 13.60 -10.60
C GLY A 54 1.34 13.81 -9.80
N VAL A 55 1.44 13.81 -8.48
CA VAL A 55 0.32 14.12 -7.59
C VAL A 55 -0.29 15.50 -7.89
N ASP A 56 0.53 16.52 -8.17
CA ASP A 56 0.02 17.86 -8.52
C ASP A 56 -0.70 17.85 -9.87
N LEU A 57 -0.11 17.24 -10.90
CA LEU A 57 -0.73 17.14 -12.22
C LEU A 57 -2.09 16.43 -12.17
N LEU A 58 -2.20 15.35 -11.39
CA LEU A 58 -3.48 14.69 -11.18
C LEU A 58 -4.49 15.62 -10.50
N ALA A 59 -4.07 16.30 -9.43
CA ALA A 59 -4.94 17.24 -8.73
C ALA A 59 -5.45 18.36 -9.64
N ASP A 60 -4.59 18.85 -10.54
CA ASP A 60 -4.85 19.96 -11.46
C ASP A 60 -5.72 19.58 -12.68
N GLY A 61 -6.09 18.32 -12.86
CA GLY A 61 -6.97 17.93 -13.96
C GLY A 61 -6.41 16.90 -14.92
N ALA A 62 -5.13 16.55 -14.84
CA ALA A 62 -4.54 15.62 -15.79
C ALA A 62 -5.18 14.23 -15.70
N ARG A 63 -5.14 13.53 -16.84
CA ARG A 63 -5.50 12.11 -16.93
C ARG A 63 -4.37 11.26 -16.37
N ILE A 64 -4.70 10.19 -15.64
CA ILE A 64 -3.72 9.28 -15.04
C ILE A 64 -2.73 8.75 -16.09
N GLN A 65 -3.22 8.41 -17.28
CA GLN A 65 -2.41 7.90 -18.39
C GLN A 65 -1.34 8.89 -18.87
N ASN A 66 -1.57 10.19 -18.70
CA ASN A 66 -0.64 11.25 -19.11
C ASN A 66 0.34 11.62 -18.00
N THR A 67 0.00 11.30 -16.75
CA THR A 67 0.80 11.60 -15.57
C THR A 67 1.66 10.43 -15.15
N ALA A 68 1.18 9.20 -15.35
CA ALA A 68 1.87 7.99 -14.98
C ALA A 68 3.18 7.84 -15.75
N VAL A 69 4.20 7.37 -15.05
CA VAL A 69 5.49 6.98 -15.60
C VAL A 69 5.73 5.49 -15.33
N TYR A 70 6.55 4.86 -16.15
CA TYR A 70 6.86 3.43 -16.07
C TYR A 70 8.36 3.24 -15.90
N SER A 71 8.75 2.24 -15.10
CA SER A 71 10.16 1.87 -14.88
C SER A 71 10.43 0.49 -15.47
N GLU A 72 11.57 0.34 -16.14
CA GLU A 72 12.04 -0.97 -16.60
C GLU A 72 12.42 -1.90 -15.44
N GLN A 73 12.72 -1.35 -14.26
CA GLN A 73 13.04 -2.16 -13.08
C GLN A 73 11.83 -2.94 -12.56
N ILE A 74 10.62 -2.39 -12.75
CA ILE A 74 9.36 -3.03 -12.36
C ILE A 74 8.35 -2.90 -13.52
N PRO A 75 8.48 -3.74 -14.55
CA PRO A 75 7.60 -3.68 -15.71
C PRO A 75 6.13 -3.94 -15.34
N GLY A 76 5.24 -3.25 -16.04
CA GLY A 76 3.79 -3.40 -15.88
C GLY A 76 3.19 -2.65 -14.69
N VAL A 77 3.96 -1.79 -14.01
CA VAL A 77 3.45 -0.92 -12.93
C VAL A 77 3.44 0.53 -13.40
N ALA A 78 2.30 1.20 -13.27
CA ALA A 78 2.16 2.64 -13.47
C ALA A 78 2.53 3.39 -12.17
N PHE A 79 3.33 4.44 -12.27
CA PHE A 79 3.75 5.25 -11.12
C PHE A 79 3.32 6.70 -11.26
N VAL A 80 2.68 7.24 -10.24
CA VAL A 80 2.46 8.68 -10.06
C VAL A 80 3.40 9.15 -8.98
N THR A 81 4.40 9.91 -9.39
CA THR A 81 5.42 10.47 -8.50
C THR A 81 4.85 11.56 -7.59
N GLY A 82 5.54 11.84 -6.49
CA GLY A 82 5.04 12.72 -5.43
C GLY A 82 4.74 14.16 -5.88
N GLY A 83 4.16 14.92 -4.96
CA GLY A 83 3.78 16.32 -5.18
C GLY A 83 3.45 16.99 -3.86
N ARG A 84 2.75 18.12 -3.91
CA ARG A 84 2.45 18.93 -2.73
C ARG A 84 1.39 18.26 -1.85
N ARG A 85 1.49 18.50 -0.54
CA ARG A 85 0.54 17.99 0.46
C ARG A 85 -0.90 18.36 0.15
N ASP A 86 -1.15 19.60 -0.27
CA ASP A 86 -2.50 20.12 -0.53
C ASP A 86 -3.14 19.49 -1.79
N SER A 87 -2.33 18.93 -2.68
CA SER A 87 -2.79 18.27 -3.90
C SER A 87 -3.20 16.82 -3.66
N LEU A 88 -2.66 16.17 -2.62
CA LEU A 88 -2.77 14.72 -2.41
C LEU A 88 -4.22 14.23 -2.31
N ASP A 89 -5.04 14.89 -1.48
CA ASP A 89 -6.44 14.53 -1.27
C ASP A 89 -7.26 14.55 -2.57
N THR A 90 -7.00 15.54 -3.44
CA THR A 90 -7.65 15.67 -4.75
C THR A 90 -7.12 14.63 -5.74
N ALA A 91 -5.81 14.40 -5.76
CA ALA A 91 -5.19 13.37 -6.61
C ALA A 91 -5.73 11.97 -6.28
N LEU A 92 -5.80 11.60 -4.99
CA LEU A 92 -6.30 10.29 -4.54
C LEU A 92 -7.76 10.06 -4.93
N ARG A 93 -8.64 11.09 -4.86
CA ARG A 93 -10.03 10.96 -5.33
C ARG A 93 -10.13 10.66 -6.83
N ARG A 94 -9.18 11.15 -7.63
CA ARG A 94 -9.19 10.98 -9.09
C ARG A 94 -8.67 9.61 -9.54
N THR A 95 -8.04 8.83 -8.66
CA THR A 95 -7.56 7.49 -8.99
C THR A 95 -8.70 6.48 -9.19
N GLY A 96 -9.95 6.82 -8.83
CA GLY A 96 -11.11 5.98 -9.08
C GLY A 96 -11.40 5.72 -10.56
N SER A 97 -10.76 6.47 -11.47
CA SER A 97 -10.81 6.22 -12.92
C SER A 97 -9.84 5.12 -13.40
N TRP A 98 -9.00 4.58 -12.52
CA TRP A 98 -8.09 3.48 -12.81
C TRP A 98 -8.78 2.13 -12.56
N ASN A 99 -8.73 1.22 -13.53
CA ASN A 99 -9.43 -0.07 -13.45
C ASN A 99 -8.69 -1.13 -12.60
N GLY A 100 -7.38 -0.96 -12.42
CA GLY A 100 -6.55 -1.89 -11.64
C GLY A 100 -6.42 -1.53 -10.16
N PRO A 101 -5.66 -2.31 -9.38
CA PRO A 101 -5.41 -2.01 -7.98
C PRO A 101 -4.57 -0.72 -7.84
N VAL A 102 -5.02 0.19 -6.97
CA VAL A 102 -4.27 1.40 -6.62
C VAL A 102 -3.58 1.20 -5.28
N LEU A 103 -2.26 1.34 -5.23
CA LEU A 103 -1.44 1.29 -4.03
C LEU A 103 -0.95 2.71 -3.71
N VAL A 104 -1.04 3.12 -2.45
CA VAL A 104 -0.53 4.43 -2.00
C VAL A 104 0.60 4.23 -1.01
N ASP A 105 1.80 4.70 -1.37
CA ASP A 105 2.95 4.75 -0.47
C ASP A 105 2.74 5.91 0.51
N CYS A 106 2.45 5.62 1.77
CA CYS A 106 2.18 6.67 2.74
C CYS A 106 3.49 7.23 3.31
N SER A 107 3.49 8.52 3.63
CA SER A 107 4.61 9.13 4.36
C SER A 107 4.88 8.44 5.70
N ALA A 108 6.11 8.59 6.20
CA ALA A 108 6.45 8.12 7.52
C ALA A 108 5.70 8.89 8.62
N GLY A 109 5.26 8.17 9.64
CA GLY A 109 4.68 8.75 10.84
C GLY A 109 3.34 8.15 11.22
N SER A 110 2.89 8.55 12.41
CA SER A 110 1.58 8.22 12.98
C SER A 110 0.72 9.46 13.19
N ASN A 111 1.15 10.61 12.63
CA ASN A 111 0.43 11.87 12.72
C ASN A 111 -0.70 11.97 11.67
N ARG A 112 -1.55 12.99 11.81
CA ARG A 112 -2.72 13.19 10.93
C ARG A 112 -2.34 13.27 9.46
N ASP A 113 -1.22 13.89 9.13
CA ASP A 113 -0.83 14.17 7.75
C ASP A 113 -0.21 12.96 7.05
N SER A 114 0.67 12.22 7.73
CA SER A 114 1.26 10.95 7.24
C SER A 114 0.22 9.86 7.00
N LEU A 115 -0.88 9.88 7.77
CA LEU A 115 -1.97 8.91 7.68
C LEU A 115 -3.17 9.41 6.86
N ARG A 116 -3.09 10.58 6.22
CA ARG A 116 -4.17 11.08 5.34
C ARG A 116 -4.61 10.08 4.27
N PRO A 117 -3.71 9.37 3.56
CA PRO A 117 -4.11 8.43 2.53
C PRO A 117 -5.06 7.33 3.02
N LEU A 118 -5.02 6.98 4.32
CA LEU A 118 -5.92 5.99 4.90
C LEU A 118 -7.39 6.36 4.65
N ARG A 119 -7.74 7.65 4.71
CA ARG A 119 -9.13 8.13 4.51
C ARG A 119 -9.73 7.82 3.15
N TYR A 120 -8.89 7.46 2.17
CA TYR A 120 -9.28 7.16 0.80
C TYR A 120 -9.11 5.68 0.44
N ALA A 121 -8.44 4.92 1.31
CA ALA A 121 -8.13 3.53 1.07
C ALA A 121 -9.21 2.61 1.64
N ASP A 122 -9.47 1.51 0.93
CA ASP A 122 -10.40 0.47 1.37
C ASP A 122 -9.78 -0.37 2.50
N GLN A 123 -8.47 -0.59 2.42
CA GLN A 123 -7.69 -1.35 3.39
C GLN A 123 -6.29 -0.77 3.53
N ALA A 124 -5.60 -1.14 4.61
CA ALA A 124 -4.19 -0.80 4.82
C ALA A 124 -3.32 -2.03 5.05
N ILE A 125 -2.09 -2.01 4.54
CA ILE A 125 -1.01 -2.84 5.07
C ILE A 125 -0.17 -1.99 5.98
N VAL A 126 0.03 -2.45 7.21
CA VAL A 126 0.94 -1.79 8.16
C VAL A 126 2.31 -2.45 8.08
N VAL A 127 3.33 -1.65 7.79
CA VAL A 127 4.72 -2.09 7.68
C VAL A 127 5.48 -1.68 8.94
N SER A 128 6.15 -2.63 9.55
CA SER A 128 6.95 -2.42 10.77
C SER A 128 8.23 -3.24 10.75
N THR A 129 9.11 -2.99 11.71
CA THR A 129 10.24 -3.87 12.05
C THR A 129 9.99 -4.53 13.41
N GLU A 130 10.82 -5.50 13.76
CA GLU A 130 10.68 -6.23 15.04
C GLU A 130 11.08 -5.39 16.27
N THR A 131 11.71 -4.22 16.06
CA THR A 131 12.10 -3.34 17.16
C THR A 131 10.88 -2.82 17.95
N PRO A 132 10.95 -2.75 19.30
CA PRO A 132 9.82 -2.38 20.14
C PRO A 132 9.12 -1.07 19.73
N GLN A 133 9.89 -0.02 19.47
CA GLN A 133 9.33 1.28 19.11
C GLN A 133 8.61 1.26 17.74
N CYS A 134 9.10 0.49 16.76
CA CYS A 134 8.38 0.33 15.49
C CYS A 134 7.08 -0.46 15.65
N LEU A 135 7.04 -1.41 16.59
CA LEU A 135 5.82 -2.17 16.90
C LEU A 135 4.78 -1.29 17.62
N GLU A 136 5.18 -0.44 18.56
CA GLU A 136 4.28 0.55 19.18
C GLU A 136 3.69 1.50 18.14
N ASP A 137 4.55 2.05 17.28
CA ASP A 137 4.16 2.93 16.19
C ASP A 137 3.20 2.23 15.20
N ALA A 138 3.45 0.95 14.90
CA ALA A 138 2.54 0.15 14.08
C ALA A 138 1.19 -0.10 14.78
N ALA A 139 1.18 -0.33 16.09
CA ALA A 139 -0.06 -0.49 16.86
C ALA A 139 -0.92 0.78 16.81
N LEU A 140 -0.30 1.95 16.94
CA LEU A 140 -0.98 3.23 16.80
C LEU A 140 -1.54 3.42 15.39
N THR A 141 -0.73 3.18 14.35
CA THR A 141 -1.19 3.25 12.95
C THR A 141 -2.37 2.31 12.69
N ARG A 142 -2.33 1.08 13.21
CA ARG A 142 -3.45 0.12 13.09
C ARG A 142 -4.72 0.66 13.77
N THR A 143 -4.58 1.25 14.95
CA THR A 143 -5.70 1.84 15.70
C THR A 143 -6.32 3.02 14.93
N ILE A 144 -5.48 3.90 14.36
CA ILE A 144 -5.95 5.03 13.57
C ILE A 144 -6.64 4.55 12.28
N ALA A 145 -6.05 3.57 11.58
CA ALA A 145 -6.64 2.99 10.38
C ALA A 145 -8.04 2.40 10.64
N ALA A 146 -8.20 1.64 11.74
CA ALA A 146 -9.50 1.13 12.15
C ALA A 146 -10.53 2.24 12.45
N ARG A 147 -10.11 3.33 13.10
CA ARG A 147 -10.98 4.50 13.37
C ARG A 147 -11.39 5.25 12.11
N LEU A 148 -10.57 5.19 11.06
CA LEU A 148 -10.87 5.79 9.75
C LEU A 148 -11.69 4.86 8.85
N SER A 149 -12.19 3.73 9.36
CA SER A 149 -12.89 2.70 8.58
C SER A 149 -12.05 2.07 7.48
N THR A 150 -10.72 2.06 7.66
CA THR A 150 -9.74 1.44 6.76
C THR A 150 -9.05 0.32 7.52
N PRO A 151 -9.71 -0.83 7.71
CA PRO A 151 -9.17 -1.90 8.52
C PRO A 151 -7.82 -2.38 7.96
N PRO A 152 -6.82 -2.63 8.81
CA PRO A 152 -5.58 -3.25 8.38
C PRO A 152 -5.85 -4.64 7.81
N ALA A 153 -5.58 -4.86 6.51
CA ALA A 153 -5.59 -6.20 5.89
C ALA A 153 -4.58 -7.12 6.58
N GLY A 154 -3.47 -6.55 7.05
CA GLY A 154 -2.53 -7.21 7.93
C GLY A 154 -1.29 -6.37 8.16
N THR A 155 -0.29 -6.96 8.80
CA THR A 155 1.00 -6.35 9.09
C THR A 155 2.09 -7.13 8.37
N LEU A 156 3.00 -6.40 7.72
CA LEU A 156 4.23 -6.96 7.19
C LEU A 156 5.39 -6.55 8.10
N ILE A 157 6.18 -7.52 8.54
CA ILE A 157 7.31 -7.31 9.44
C ILE A 157 8.60 -7.40 8.63
N ARG A 158 9.39 -6.34 8.61
CA ARG A 158 10.75 -6.37 8.06
C ARG A 158 11.72 -6.76 9.17
N GLU A 159 12.50 -7.80 8.92
CA GLU A 159 13.59 -8.22 9.80
C GLU A 159 14.60 -7.09 9.97
N SER A 160 15.20 -6.99 11.15
CA SER A 160 16.25 -6.02 11.45
C SER A 160 17.64 -6.70 11.42
N PRO A 161 18.72 -5.97 11.13
CA PRO A 161 20.06 -6.56 11.05
C PRO A 161 20.63 -6.99 12.40
N THR A 162 20.10 -6.47 13.52
CA THR A 162 20.81 -6.47 14.82
C THR A 162 20.18 -7.29 15.93
N GLU A 163 19.13 -8.07 15.69
CA GLU A 163 18.62 -8.99 16.72
C GLU A 163 18.72 -10.45 16.25
N GLN A 164 19.39 -11.25 17.09
CA GLN A 164 19.14 -12.68 17.15
C GLN A 164 17.62 -12.90 17.21
N ARG A 165 17.12 -14.02 16.71
CA ARG A 165 15.76 -14.51 16.99
C ARG A 165 15.60 -14.72 18.51
N GLY A 166 15.55 -13.65 19.29
CA GLY A 166 15.13 -13.65 20.66
C GLY A 166 13.65 -13.96 20.62
N GLY A 167 13.27 -15.06 21.24
CA GLY A 167 11.91 -15.58 21.32
C GLY A 167 10.93 -14.65 22.04
N ALA A 168 10.81 -13.40 21.63
CA ALA A 168 9.68 -12.57 21.93
C ALA A 168 8.56 -12.96 20.97
N ASN A 169 7.78 -13.97 21.38
CA ASN A 169 6.33 -13.90 21.18
C ASN A 169 5.90 -12.55 21.75
N ASN A 170 6.02 -11.48 20.96
CA ASN A 170 5.67 -10.16 21.41
C ASN A 170 4.14 -10.18 21.49
N THR A 171 3.58 -10.22 22.70
CA THR A 171 2.15 -10.40 22.98
C THR A 171 1.26 -9.47 22.13
N MET A 172 1.82 -8.34 21.69
CA MET A 172 1.22 -7.39 20.74
C MET A 172 1.02 -7.95 19.32
N THR A 173 2.01 -8.61 18.72
CA THR A 173 1.92 -9.16 17.35
C THR A 173 1.09 -10.43 17.29
N GLY A 174 0.96 -11.17 18.41
CA GLY A 174 0.12 -12.37 18.50
C GLY A 174 -1.37 -12.13 18.23
N ARG A 175 -1.82 -10.86 18.26
CA ARG A 175 -3.19 -10.45 17.89
C ARG A 175 -3.29 -9.88 16.48
N TRP A 176 -2.18 -9.73 15.76
CA TRP A 176 -2.16 -9.14 14.43
C TRP A 176 -2.14 -10.23 13.37
N ASN A 177 -2.87 -10.00 12.28
CA ASN A 177 -2.69 -10.79 11.08
C ASN A 177 -1.33 -10.46 10.46
N ILE A 178 -0.31 -11.30 10.69
CA ILE A 178 1.01 -11.14 10.09
C ILE A 178 1.01 -11.76 8.70
N LEU A 179 1.11 -10.92 7.67
CA LEU A 179 1.09 -11.35 6.27
C LEU A 179 2.41 -11.99 5.84
N GLY A 180 3.51 -11.64 6.51
CA GLY A 180 4.82 -12.20 6.26
C GLY A 180 5.95 -11.43 6.92
N HIS A 181 7.12 -12.07 6.94
CA HIS A 181 8.39 -11.47 7.35
C HIS A 181 9.23 -11.22 6.09
N LEU A 182 9.70 -9.98 5.91
CA LEU A 182 10.63 -9.60 4.85
C LEU A 182 12.06 -9.66 5.38
N PRO A 183 12.98 -10.36 4.72
CA PRO A 183 14.35 -10.44 5.19
C PRO A 183 15.07 -9.08 5.09
N TYR A 184 16.00 -8.84 6.02
CA TYR A 184 16.91 -7.71 5.92
C TYR A 184 17.97 -7.98 4.86
N VAL A 185 17.82 -7.36 3.69
CA VAL A 185 18.75 -7.49 2.56
C VAL A 185 18.96 -6.13 1.90
N GLU A 186 20.12 -5.96 1.27
CA GLU A 186 20.50 -4.71 0.60
C GLU A 186 19.56 -4.36 -0.56
N LYS A 187 19.27 -5.35 -1.42
CA LYS A 187 18.41 -5.19 -2.61
C LYS A 187 17.14 -6.04 -2.51
N PRO A 188 16.13 -5.60 -1.73
CA PRO A 188 14.95 -6.41 -1.43
C PRO A 188 14.06 -6.69 -2.64
N LEU A 189 14.06 -5.86 -3.68
CA LEU A 189 13.27 -6.09 -4.90
C LEU A 189 13.91 -7.14 -5.83
N GLU A 190 15.23 -7.31 -5.77
CA GLU A 190 15.98 -8.32 -6.53
C GLU A 190 16.09 -9.65 -5.76
N ASN A 191 15.86 -9.64 -4.44
CA ASN A 191 16.05 -10.81 -3.60
C ASN A 191 14.90 -11.84 -3.77
N PRO A 192 15.19 -13.12 -4.06
CA PRO A 192 14.17 -14.15 -4.27
C PRO A 192 13.26 -14.39 -3.06
N LYS A 193 13.77 -14.32 -1.82
CA LYS A 193 12.99 -14.54 -0.60
C LYS A 193 12.02 -13.38 -0.37
N SER A 194 12.48 -12.15 -0.52
CA SER A 194 11.62 -10.96 -0.47
C SER A 194 10.53 -11.00 -1.54
N ARG A 195 10.89 -11.35 -2.78
CA ARG A 195 9.93 -11.52 -3.88
C ARG A 195 8.87 -12.58 -3.55
N ALA A 196 9.28 -13.75 -3.08
CA ALA A 196 8.36 -14.80 -2.67
C ALA A 196 7.44 -14.38 -1.51
N CYS A 197 7.92 -13.52 -0.60
CA CYS A 197 7.09 -12.94 0.44
C CYS A 197 6.01 -12.03 -0.17
N PHE A 198 6.38 -11.10 -1.06
CA PHE A 198 5.42 -10.23 -1.75
C PHE A 198 4.40 -11.03 -2.59
N GLU A 199 4.81 -12.12 -3.24
CA GLU A 199 3.88 -13.00 -3.96
C GLU A 199 2.82 -13.61 -3.05
N ARG A 200 3.22 -14.14 -1.89
CA ARG A 200 2.28 -14.71 -0.92
C ARG A 200 1.32 -13.66 -0.39
N VAL A 201 1.82 -12.46 -0.09
CA VAL A 201 1.01 -11.32 0.35
C VAL A 201 0.00 -10.93 -0.74
N ALA A 202 0.45 -10.76 -1.98
CA ALA A 202 -0.42 -10.45 -3.12
C ALA A 202 -1.51 -11.51 -3.31
N THR A 203 -1.15 -12.79 -3.21
CA THR A 203 -2.07 -13.93 -3.31
C THR A 203 -3.18 -13.82 -2.27
N SER A 204 -2.81 -13.65 -0.99
CA SER A 204 -3.76 -13.56 0.11
C SER A 204 -4.70 -12.36 -0.04
N LEU A 205 -4.21 -11.21 -0.49
CA LEU A 205 -5.04 -10.03 -0.73
C LEU A 205 -6.09 -10.30 -1.82
N VAL A 206 -5.68 -10.90 -2.94
CA VAL A 206 -6.58 -11.21 -4.06
C VAL A 206 -7.67 -12.20 -3.63
N GLU A 207 -7.30 -13.27 -2.94
CA GLU A 207 -8.23 -14.28 -2.44
C GLU A 207 -9.22 -13.71 -1.41
N SER A 208 -8.74 -12.83 -0.52
CA SER A 208 -9.61 -12.17 0.46
C SER A 208 -10.69 -11.32 -0.22
N GLN A 209 -10.33 -10.57 -1.28
CA GLN A 209 -11.25 -9.70 -2.02
C GLN A 209 -12.27 -10.49 -2.84
N GLN A 210 -11.89 -11.65 -3.38
CA GLN A 210 -12.81 -12.55 -4.07
C GLN A 210 -13.82 -13.17 -3.10
N SER A 211 -13.38 -13.53 -1.89
CA SER A 211 -14.25 -14.08 -0.85
C SER A 211 -15.29 -13.06 -0.39
N THR A 212 -14.91 -11.79 -0.16
CA THR A 212 -15.86 -10.72 0.17
C THR A 212 -16.84 -10.44 -0.96
N ARG A 213 -16.39 -10.45 -2.22
CA ARG A 213 -17.29 -10.26 -3.38
C ARG A 213 -18.28 -11.41 -3.56
N SER A 214 -17.86 -12.65 -3.31
CA SER A 214 -18.73 -13.82 -3.41
C SER A 214 -19.76 -13.92 -2.28
N GLN A 215 -19.54 -13.22 -1.16
CA GLN A 215 -20.46 -13.20 0.00
C GLN A 215 -21.38 -11.96 0.02
N ALA A 216 -21.22 -11.02 -0.91
CA ALA A 216 -22.15 -9.90 -1.05
C ALA A 216 -23.53 -10.44 -1.50
N PRO A 217 -24.65 -10.07 -0.85
CA PRO A 217 -25.96 -10.56 -1.24
C PRO A 217 -26.25 -10.11 -2.67
N ALA A 218 -26.69 -11.05 -3.51
CA ALA A 218 -27.27 -10.76 -4.81
C ALA A 218 -28.54 -9.93 -4.56
N ASN A 219 -28.42 -8.60 -4.60
CA ASN A 219 -29.60 -7.74 -4.58
C ASN A 219 -30.34 -7.95 -5.90
N THR A 220 -31.41 -8.72 -5.74
CA THR A 220 -32.57 -8.93 -6.60
C THR A 220 -32.78 -7.82 -7.63
N GLU A 221 -32.44 -8.11 -8.88
CA GLU A 221 -33.18 -7.55 -10.00
C GLU A 221 -34.60 -8.13 -9.95
N THR A 222 -35.52 -7.42 -9.32
CA THR A 222 -36.95 -7.55 -9.65
C THR A 222 -37.35 -6.34 -10.48
N HIS A 223 -37.10 -6.46 -11.78
CA HIS A 223 -37.99 -5.88 -12.77
C HIS A 223 -39.31 -6.65 -12.69
N SER A 224 -40.39 -5.95 -12.33
CA SER A 224 -41.71 -6.29 -12.86
C SER A 224 -42.51 -5.01 -13.04
N MET A 225 -42.61 -4.62 -14.31
CA MET A 225 -43.76 -3.87 -14.81
C MET A 225 -45.04 -4.62 -14.40
N HIS A 226 -46.07 -3.89 -13.95
CA HIS A 226 -47.45 -4.07 -14.41
C HIS A 226 -48.34 -2.91 -13.91
N ASN A 227 -48.91 -2.20 -14.89
CA ASN A 227 -50.15 -1.42 -14.92
C ASN A 227 -50.95 -1.26 -13.61
N LEU A 228 -51.17 0.01 -13.20
CA LEU A 228 -52.44 0.77 -13.34
C LEU A 228 -52.25 2.20 -12.84
#